data_AF-A0A9E1RRI1-F1
#
_entry.id   AF-A0A9E1RRI1-F1
#
_cell.length_a   1.000
_cell.length_b   1.000
_cell.length_c   1.000
_cell.angle_alpha   90.00
_cell.angle_beta   90.00
_cell.angle_gamma   90.00
#
_symmetry.space_group_name_H-M   'P 1'
#
loop_
_entity.id
_entity.type
_entity.pdbx_description
1 polymer ?
#
loop_
_entity_poly.entity_id
_entity_poly.type
_entity_poly.pdbx_seq_one_letter_code
_entity_poly.pdbx_strand_id
1 'polypeptide(L)'
;MSQPRAEAVMQSYLTQVLSDRKFELITEFAADNMVDHTQPERGPAALEAHARRFCDNITDLEITVERIFATDDTAVGIWRWSGTPIQS
;
A
#
# COMPACT_ATOMS: atom_id res chain seq x y z
N MET A 1 12.87 -9.61 9.88
CA MET A 1 12.34 -10.03 8.56
C MET A 1 13.55 -10.34 7.68
N SER A 2 13.39 -10.74 6.41
CA SER A 2 14.50 -10.85 5.46
C SER A 2 14.28 -9.89 4.30
N GLN A 3 15.34 -9.48 3.61
CA GLN A 3 15.23 -8.57 2.47
C GLN A 3 14.19 -9.00 1.42
N PRO A 4 14.15 -10.29 0.98
CA PRO A 4 13.12 -10.74 0.03
C PRO A 4 11.70 -10.61 0.58
N ARG A 5 11.51 -10.79 1.90
CA ARG A 5 10.18 -10.65 2.51
C ARG A 5 9.74 -9.19 2.57
N ALA A 6 10.63 -8.27 2.93
CA ALA A 6 10.32 -6.84 2.97
C ALA A 6 9.96 -6.31 1.57
N GLU A 7 10.73 -6.71 0.55
CA GLU A 7 10.43 -6.41 -0.85
C GLU A 7 9.07 -6.96 -1.27
N ALA A 8 8.78 -8.22 -0.95
CA ALA A 8 7.51 -8.86 -1.28
C ALA A 8 6.30 -8.17 -0.62
N VAL A 9 6.44 -7.69 0.63
CA VAL A 9 5.38 -6.90 1.29
C VAL A 9 5.09 -5.62 0.52
N MET A 10 6.12 -4.84 0.17
CA MET A 10 5.96 -3.60 -0.59
C MET A 10 5.37 -3.87 -1.98
N GLN A 11 5.84 -4.91 -2.66
CA GLN A 11 5.33 -5.33 -3.97
C GLN A 11 3.84 -5.69 -3.90
N SER A 12 3.43 -6.50 -2.91
CA SER A 12 2.03 -6.89 -2.72
C SER A 12 1.15 -5.69 -2.38
N TYR A 13 1.62 -4.76 -1.54
CA TYR A 13 0.86 -3.56 -1.23
C TYR A 13 0.61 -2.71 -2.50
N LEU A 14 1.64 -2.44 -3.30
CA LEU A 14 1.47 -1.60 -4.49
C LEU A 14 0.67 -2.29 -5.61
N THR A 15 0.89 -3.57 -5.86
CA THR A 15 0.30 -4.26 -7.02
C THR A 15 -0.96 -5.05 -6.75
N GLN A 16 -1.19 -5.53 -5.52
CA GLN A 16 -2.38 -6.28 -5.20
C GLN A 16 -3.36 -5.44 -4.38
N VAL A 17 -2.88 -4.77 -3.34
CA VAL A 17 -3.76 -3.94 -2.50
C VAL A 17 -4.22 -2.69 -3.26
N LEU A 18 -3.30 -1.90 -3.83
CA LEU A 18 -3.67 -0.65 -4.50
C LEU A 18 -4.17 -0.87 -5.93
N SER A 19 -3.45 -1.65 -6.75
CA SER A 19 -3.82 -1.85 -8.16
C SER A 19 -5.03 -2.77 -8.34
N ASP A 20 -5.03 -3.94 -7.68
CA ASP A 20 -6.11 -4.94 -7.82
C ASP A 20 -7.24 -4.76 -6.79
N ARG A 21 -7.14 -3.76 -5.90
CA ARG A 21 -8.11 -3.50 -4.82
C ARG A 21 -8.33 -4.70 -3.86
N LYS A 22 -7.30 -5.54 -3.66
CA LYS A 22 -7.32 -6.69 -2.74
C LYS A 22 -6.97 -6.28 -1.31
N PHE A 23 -7.80 -5.44 -0.70
CA PHE A 23 -7.53 -4.82 0.60
C PHE A 23 -7.40 -5.84 1.74
N GLU A 24 -8.07 -6.97 1.64
CA GLU A 24 -8.04 -8.07 2.61
C GLU A 24 -6.64 -8.61 2.88
N LEU A 25 -5.73 -8.52 1.90
CA LEU A 25 -4.34 -8.98 2.01
C LEU A 25 -3.52 -8.19 3.04
N ILE A 26 -3.96 -6.98 3.41
CA ILE A 26 -3.28 -6.17 4.42
C ILE A 26 -3.09 -6.93 5.73
N THR A 27 -4.07 -7.74 6.12
CA THR A 27 -4.00 -8.54 7.36
C THR A 27 -2.90 -9.60 7.36
N GLU A 28 -2.36 -9.96 6.19
CA GLU A 28 -1.30 -10.96 6.06
C GLU A 28 0.12 -10.40 6.34
N PHE A 29 0.27 -9.07 6.36
CA PHE A 29 1.59 -8.45 6.52
C PHE A 29 1.63 -7.22 7.44
N ALA A 30 0.50 -6.57 7.72
CA ALA A 30 0.47 -5.45 8.66
C ALA A 30 0.43 -5.96 10.11
N ALA A 31 1.31 -5.41 10.95
CA ALA A 31 1.27 -5.67 12.39
C ALA A 31 0.08 -4.95 13.04
N ASP A 32 -0.45 -5.48 14.15
CA ASP A 32 -1.56 -4.87 14.92
C ASP A 32 -1.27 -3.43 15.36
N ASN A 33 0.02 -3.10 15.54
CA ASN A 33 0.49 -1.78 15.94
C ASN A 33 1.07 -0.96 14.78
N MET A 34 0.83 -1.35 13.52
CA MET A 34 1.34 -0.64 12.34
C MET A 34 0.93 0.84 12.40
N VAL A 35 1.90 1.71 12.12
CA VAL A 35 1.70 3.17 12.13
C VAL A 35 1.73 3.67 10.70
N ASP A 36 0.64 4.28 10.28
CA ASP A 36 0.59 5.07 9.07
C ASP A 36 0.89 6.52 9.42
N HIS A 37 1.98 7.07 8.89
CA HIS A 37 2.39 8.44 9.21
C HIS A 37 1.47 9.54 8.66
N THR A 38 0.45 9.18 7.88
CA THR A 38 -0.52 10.14 7.30
C THR A 38 -1.81 10.26 8.11
N GLN A 39 -2.04 9.41 9.10
CA GLN A 39 -3.29 9.36 9.88
C GLN A 39 -3.06 8.88 11.33
N PRO A 40 -3.92 9.22 12.29
CA PRO A 40 -3.71 8.87 13.70
C PRO A 40 -4.04 7.41 14.04
N GLU A 41 -4.92 6.76 13.29
CA GLU A 41 -5.33 5.37 13.52
C GLU A 41 -4.20 4.37 13.24
N ARG A 42 -4.20 3.25 13.98
CA ARG A 42 -3.16 2.22 13.90
C ARG A 42 -3.70 0.87 13.46
N GLY A 43 -2.78 0.03 13.01
CA GLY A 43 -3.01 -1.37 12.71
C GLY A 43 -3.56 -1.62 11.31
N PRO A 44 -3.88 -2.89 10.99
CA PRO A 44 -4.30 -3.31 9.66
C PRO A 44 -5.55 -2.58 9.16
N ALA A 45 -6.55 -2.39 10.03
CA ALA A 45 -7.79 -1.71 9.68
C ALA A 45 -7.58 -0.25 9.26
N ALA A 46 -6.62 0.44 9.90
CA ALA A 46 -6.26 1.79 9.53
C ALA A 46 -5.62 1.83 8.12
N LEU A 47 -4.69 0.93 7.83
CA LEU A 47 -4.06 0.85 6.50
C LEU A 47 -5.07 0.54 5.41
N GLU A 48 -6.01 -0.36 5.68
CA GLU A 48 -7.09 -0.68 4.76
C GLU A 48 -7.92 0.56 4.46
N ALA A 49 -8.34 1.30 5.49
CA ALA A 49 -9.12 2.52 5.31
C ALA A 49 -8.37 3.56 4.47
N HIS A 50 -7.07 3.73 4.67
CA HIS A 50 -6.23 4.58 3.83
C HIS A 50 -6.25 4.09 2.38
N ALA A 51 -5.83 2.84 2.15
CA ALA A 51 -5.70 2.28 0.80
C ALA A 51 -7.02 2.37 0.03
N ARG A 52 -8.13 1.99 0.68
CA ARG A 52 -9.48 2.08 0.13
C ARG A 52 -9.84 3.51 -0.22
N ARG A 53 -9.64 4.47 0.69
CA ARG A 53 -9.90 5.89 0.44
C ARG A 53 -9.07 6.43 -0.73
N PHE A 54 -7.80 6.05 -0.84
CA PHE A 54 -6.97 6.45 -1.97
C PHE A 54 -7.54 5.92 -3.29
N CYS A 55 -7.84 4.62 -3.37
CA CYS A 55 -8.40 3.99 -4.56
C CYS A 55 -9.80 4.51 -4.92
N ASP A 56 -10.66 4.74 -3.94
CA ASP A 56 -12.04 5.17 -4.16
C ASP A 56 -12.16 6.64 -4.58
N ASN A 57 -11.12 7.46 -4.36
CA ASN A 57 -11.09 8.86 -4.79
C ASN A 57 -10.54 9.06 -6.21
N ILE A 58 -10.17 7.99 -6.93
CA ILE A 58 -9.56 8.07 -8.25
C ILE A 58 -10.27 7.09 -9.19
N THR A 59 -10.89 7.63 -10.24
CA THR A 59 -11.48 6.82 -11.33
C THR A 59 -10.37 6.42 -12.31
N ASP A 60 -10.45 5.21 -12.87
CA ASP A 60 -9.45 4.67 -13.79
C ASP A 60 -8.02 4.70 -13.21
N LEU A 61 -7.90 4.37 -11.92
CA LEU A 61 -6.63 4.32 -11.23
C LEU A 61 -5.73 3.23 -11.83
N GLU A 62 -4.56 3.64 -12.28
CA GLU A 62 -3.47 2.74 -12.70
C GLU A 62 -2.25 2.98 -11.81
N ILE A 63 -1.63 1.90 -11.35
CA ILE A 63 -0.42 1.92 -10.52
C ILE A 63 0.76 1.36 -11.33
N THR A 64 1.87 2.10 -11.37
CA THR A 64 3.12 1.62 -11.97
C THR A 64 4.22 1.62 -10.90
N VAL A 65 4.78 0.45 -10.62
CA VAL A 65 5.95 0.32 -9.73
C VAL A 65 7.22 0.52 -10.54
N GLU A 66 7.98 1.57 -10.23
CA GLU A 66 9.22 1.89 -10.95
C GLU A 66 10.40 1.12 -10.36
N ARG A 67 10.47 1.05 -9.02
CA ARG A 67 11.53 0.35 -8.30
C ARG A 67 11.12 0.11 -6.85
N ILE A 68 11.56 -1.02 -6.29
CA ILE A 68 11.54 -1.28 -4.84
C ILE A 68 12.98 -1.46 -4.37
N PHE A 69 13.32 -0.83 -3.25
CA PHE A 69 14.55 -1.07 -2.50
C PHE A 69 14.19 -1.72 -1.19
N ALA A 70 14.93 -2.75 -0.78
CA ALA A 70 14.69 -3.43 0.48
C ALA A 70 15.99 -3.73 1.24
N THR A 71 15.90 -3.69 2.56
CA THR A 71 16.83 -4.27 3.53
C THR A 71 16.10 -5.38 4.29
N ASP A 72 16.73 -5.99 5.29
CA ASP A 72 16.11 -7.07 6.08
C ASP A 72 14.84 -6.66 6.84
N ASP A 73 14.62 -5.37 7.07
CA ASP A 73 13.52 -4.84 7.88
C ASP A 73 12.78 -3.66 7.26
N THR A 74 13.27 -3.12 6.15
CA THR A 74 12.72 -1.90 5.54
C THR A 74 12.55 -2.11 4.04
N ALA A 75 11.47 -1.58 3.47
CA ALA A 75 11.29 -1.48 2.04
C ALA A 75 10.79 -0.08 1.66
N VAL A 76 11.27 0.45 0.54
CA VAL A 76 10.86 1.72 -0.05
C VAL A 76 10.51 1.48 -1.50
N GLY A 77 9.26 1.79 -1.88
CA GLY A 77 8.79 1.77 -3.26
C GLY A 77 8.84 3.16 -3.89
N ILE A 78 9.42 3.26 -5.08
CA ILE A 78 9.22 4.38 -6.01
C ILE A 78 8.17 3.92 -7.01
N TRP A 79 7.06 4.64 -7.07
CA TRP A 79 5.90 4.28 -7.90
C TRP A 79 5.21 5.53 -8.41
N ARG A 80 4.44 5.37 -9.48
CA ARG A 80 3.58 6.37 -10.08
C ARG A 80 2.15 5.88 -10.06
N TRP A 81 1.21 6.80 -10.08
CA TRP A 81 -0.17 6.51 -10.37
C TRP A 81 -0.72 7.51 -11.39
N SER A 82 -1.69 7.05 -12.18
CA SER A 82 -2.50 7.87 -13.07
C SER A 82 -3.97 7.56 -12.85
N GLY A 83 -4.84 8.48 -13.22
CA GLY A 83 -6.28 8.37 -13.08
C GLY A 83 -6.91 9.74 -12.93
N THR A 84 -8.24 9.76 -12.82
CA THR A 84 -9.02 10.98 -12.67
C THR A 84 -9.46 11.13 -11.22
N PRO A 85 -8.95 12.12 -10.46
CA PRO A 85 -9.43 12.38 -9.10
C PRO A 85 -10.91 12.76 -9.12
N ILE A 86 -11.68 12.17 -8.21
CA ILE A 86 -13.07 12.55 -7.99
C ILE A 86 -13.06 13.85 -7.19
N GLN A 87 -13.42 14.95 -7.86
CA GLN A 87 -13.66 16.22 -7.19
C GLN A 87 -15.07 16.20 -6.59
N SER A 88 -15.14 16.24 -5.26
CA SER A 88 -16.36 16.49 -4.49
C SER A 88 -16.67 17.99 -4.40
#